data_AF-A0A9Q1CI47-F1
#
_entry.id   AF-A0A9Q1CI47-F1
#
_cell.length_a   1.000
_cell.length_b   1.000
_cell.length_c   1.000
_cell.angle_alpha   90.00
_cell.angle_beta   90.00
_cell.angle_gamma   90.00
#
_symmetry.space_group_name_H-M   'P 1'
#
loop_
_entity.id
_entity.type
_entity.pdbx_description
1 polymer ?
#
loop_
_entity_poly.entity_id
_entity_poly.type
_entity_poly.pdbx_seq_one_letter_code
_entity_poly.pdbx_strand_id
1 'polypeptide(L)'
;MKISLAFVLGICLVVGGYILERDDFPLEDEGHMDETDNEEKRKKLPLPAMLNEGAYQGDMLLDDDQWEIVRALENNVQLGKRKAHSDLSRRWPNAEIPYYVDADVEDRYGTDIADAVTYYEQNTCLDFTKHTSVPSGGYIHVKSGTGCSSKVGYLNSKRTLTLKLGSCRSAIPHEFGHAIGFQHEHVRPDRDSYVSVRWNNILSGYSSAFTLDTYISTYDVPYDYKSCMHYEPTAFSVDTTNKATLVTTNPLDMVDMGISDDPNFSDIKLINLMYSCNSSCTATTCNNGGYQDKTCNCVCPEGWTGSDCSTSVTLPDDCKNTITGGSGDITSENYPSNYPKNHVCQWYIKGTSAGQTITVTFVDFVLEEPNSSGSCLYDDFVAIRKDDLFFGGDIYCGTSSPGTQTVTSTSSIPEMLIYFEVDGNSDVQKGFKFTYSIS
;
A
#
# COMPACT_ATOMS: atom_id res chain seq x y z
N MET A 1 38.47 -32.30 25.00
CA MET A 1 38.01 -31.58 26.21
C MET A 1 37.04 -30.52 25.73
N LYS A 2 35.76 -30.65 26.08
CA LYS A 2 34.64 -29.81 25.64
C LYS A 2 34.70 -28.44 26.31
N ILE A 3 34.45 -27.36 25.56
CA ILE A 3 33.73 -26.16 26.02
C ILE A 3 32.82 -25.71 24.87
N SER A 4 31.54 -25.57 25.17
CA SER A 4 30.42 -25.33 24.26
C SER A 4 30.41 -23.93 23.65
N LEU A 5 30.12 -23.83 22.35
CA LEU A 5 29.67 -22.60 21.68
C LEU A 5 28.13 -22.62 21.67
N ALA A 6 27.50 -21.69 22.37
CA ALA A 6 26.08 -21.42 22.24
C ALA A 6 25.91 -20.31 21.18
N PHE A 7 25.43 -20.69 20.00
CA PHE A 7 24.84 -19.76 19.03
C PHE A 7 23.46 -19.36 19.54
N VAL A 8 23.27 -18.09 19.86
CA VAL A 8 21.92 -17.50 19.97
C VAL A 8 21.64 -16.89 18.60
N LEU A 9 20.91 -17.61 17.75
CA LEU A 9 20.25 -17.02 16.59
C LEU A 9 19.14 -16.10 17.11
N GLY A 10 19.37 -14.78 17.02
CA GLY A 10 18.29 -13.80 17.08
C GLY A 10 17.56 -13.81 15.74
N ILE A 11 16.36 -14.40 15.73
CA ILE A 11 15.44 -14.40 14.59
C ILE A 11 14.92 -12.97 14.42
N CYS A 12 15.20 -12.34 13.27
CA CYS A 12 14.52 -11.12 12.83
C CYS A 12 13.12 -11.53 12.34
N LEU A 13 12.11 -11.25 13.15
CA LEU A 13 10.70 -11.32 12.79
C LEU A 13 10.34 -10.11 11.92
N VAL A 14 9.90 -10.34 10.69
CA VAL A 14 9.13 -9.36 9.93
C VAL A 14 7.69 -9.46 10.42
N VAL A 15 7.16 -8.38 11.00
CA VAL A 15 5.84 -8.31 11.62
C VAL A 15 5.00 -7.29 10.87
N GLY A 16 3.95 -7.74 10.21
CA GLY A 16 2.83 -6.90 9.80
C GLY A 16 1.74 -6.93 10.87
N GLY A 17 1.56 -5.82 11.59
CA GLY A 17 0.33 -5.49 12.31
C GLY A 17 0.28 -5.79 13.82
N TYR A 18 0.81 -4.85 14.61
CA TYR A 18 0.61 -4.63 16.06
C TYR A 18 1.26 -5.61 17.06
N ILE A 19 2.41 -5.20 17.56
CA ILE A 19 2.91 -5.62 18.87
C ILE A 19 2.12 -4.85 19.94
N LEU A 20 1.31 -5.55 20.73
CA LEU A 20 1.01 -5.11 22.10
C LEU A 20 2.14 -5.63 22.98
N GLU A 21 3.09 -4.75 23.34
CA GLU A 21 4.04 -5.05 24.40
C GLU A 21 3.27 -5.16 25.70
N ARG A 22 3.34 -6.36 26.27
CA ARG A 22 2.74 -6.74 27.53
C ARG A 22 3.70 -6.28 28.63
N ASP A 23 3.43 -5.12 29.22
CA ASP A 23 3.78 -4.80 30.61
C ASP A 23 2.95 -3.59 31.08
N ASP A 24 2.56 -3.61 32.37
CA ASP A 24 1.77 -2.64 33.14
C ASP A 24 0.23 -2.72 33.08
N PHE A 25 -0.31 -3.79 33.67
CA PHE A 25 -1.60 -3.73 34.37
C PHE A 25 -1.36 -3.61 35.89
N PRO A 26 -1.78 -2.53 36.56
CA PRO A 26 -2.15 -2.61 37.97
C PRO A 26 -3.61 -3.07 38.09
N LEU A 27 -3.81 -4.03 38.99
CA LEU A 27 -5.07 -4.65 39.37
C LEU A 27 -6.05 -3.67 40.04
N GLU A 28 -7.33 -3.88 39.73
CA GLU A 28 -8.56 -3.77 40.54
C GLU A 28 -8.78 -2.55 41.46
N ASP A 29 -9.95 -1.92 41.30
CA ASP A 29 -10.87 -1.76 42.44
C ASP A 29 -12.34 -1.76 41.96
N GLU A 30 -13.19 -2.50 42.66
CA GLU A 30 -14.63 -2.65 42.40
C GLU A 30 -15.43 -1.49 43.01
N GLY A 31 -16.48 -1.02 42.33
CA GLY A 31 -17.37 -0.01 42.89
C GLY A 31 -18.65 0.26 42.11
N HIS A 32 -19.71 -0.46 42.49
CA HIS A 32 -21.12 -0.05 42.54
C HIS A 32 -21.86 0.38 41.26
N MET A 33 -22.90 -0.41 40.93
CA MET A 33 -23.98 -0.09 40.00
C MET A 33 -24.83 1.06 40.53
N ASP A 34 -25.05 2.08 39.70
CA ASP A 34 -26.26 2.91 39.77
C ASP A 34 -26.83 3.07 38.35
N GLU A 35 -28.14 2.84 38.24
CA GLU A 35 -28.93 2.90 37.02
C GLU A 35 -29.36 4.35 36.78
N THR A 36 -28.77 5.05 35.81
CA THR A 36 -29.38 6.15 35.02
C THR A 36 -28.30 6.87 34.20
N ASP A 37 -28.10 6.45 32.94
CA ASP A 37 -28.12 7.35 31.78
C ASP A 37 -27.79 6.57 30.51
N ASN A 38 -28.79 6.47 29.64
CA ASN A 38 -28.80 5.67 28.44
C ASN A 38 -28.79 6.61 27.23
N GLU A 39 -27.62 7.13 26.86
CA GLU A 39 -27.39 7.67 25.49
C GLU A 39 -25.90 7.83 25.09
N GLU A 40 -24.90 7.63 25.96
CA GLU A 40 -23.50 7.94 25.65
C GLU A 40 -22.50 6.76 25.53
N LYS A 41 -22.97 5.51 25.45
CA LYS A 41 -22.08 4.33 25.28
C LYS A 41 -22.30 3.59 23.96
N ARG A 42 -22.18 4.30 22.83
CA ARG A 42 -21.59 3.64 21.65
C ARG A 42 -20.13 3.40 22.01
N LYS A 43 -19.78 2.14 22.34
CA LYS A 43 -18.39 1.66 22.36
C LYS A 43 -17.75 2.14 21.05
N LYS A 44 -17.00 3.24 21.08
CA LYS A 44 -16.07 3.58 20.01
C LYS A 44 -15.13 2.39 19.94
N LEU A 45 -15.20 1.63 18.84
CA LEU A 45 -14.12 0.71 18.51
C LEU A 45 -12.80 1.48 18.63
N PRO A 46 -11.73 0.89 19.16
CA PRO A 46 -10.44 1.54 19.17
C PRO A 46 -10.13 2.03 17.74
N LEU A 47 -9.89 3.32 17.64
CA LEU A 47 -9.58 4.02 16.39
C LEU A 47 -8.31 3.38 15.78
N PRO A 48 -8.29 2.97 14.50
CA PRO A 48 -7.08 2.46 13.86
C PRO A 48 -5.92 3.48 13.96
N ALA A 49 -4.67 3.00 14.05
CA ALA A 49 -3.49 3.85 14.29
C ALA A 49 -3.21 4.89 13.18
N MET A 50 -3.93 4.83 12.06
CA MET A 50 -3.92 5.81 10.96
C MET A 50 -4.78 7.04 11.22
N LEU A 51 -5.45 7.13 12.38
CA LEU A 51 -6.34 8.25 12.71
C LEU A 51 -5.59 9.32 13.50
N ASN A 52 -4.93 10.25 12.80
CA ASN A 52 -4.56 11.52 13.41
C ASN A 52 -5.78 12.44 13.42
N GLU A 53 -6.35 12.69 14.60
CA GLU A 53 -7.47 13.64 14.73
C GLU A 53 -7.09 15.00 14.14
N GLY A 54 -7.83 15.44 13.11
CA GLY A 54 -7.64 16.72 12.44
C GLY A 54 -6.65 16.74 11.27
N ALA A 55 -6.03 15.62 10.90
CA ALA A 55 -5.24 15.52 9.67
C ALA A 55 -6.15 15.31 8.45
N TYR A 56 -5.83 15.97 7.34
CA TYR A 56 -6.49 15.77 6.05
C TYR A 56 -6.03 14.44 5.47
N GLN A 57 -6.96 13.62 4.97
CA GLN A 57 -6.67 12.25 4.51
C GLN A 57 -5.79 11.48 5.52
N GLY A 58 -6.08 11.54 6.81
CA GLY A 58 -5.41 10.70 7.82
C GLY A 58 -4.06 11.18 8.35
N ASP A 59 -3.19 11.71 7.51
CA ASP A 59 -1.77 11.98 7.84
C ASP A 59 -1.23 13.30 7.26
N MET A 60 -2.00 14.02 6.45
CA MET A 60 -1.55 15.30 5.91
C MET A 60 -1.95 16.49 6.80
N LEU A 61 -0.95 17.18 7.32
CA LEU A 61 -1.12 18.38 8.13
C LEU A 61 -1.20 19.63 7.24
N LEU A 62 -2.40 19.96 6.79
CA LEU A 62 -2.63 21.12 5.92
C LEU A 62 -2.52 22.46 6.69
N ASP A 63 -1.92 23.45 6.05
CA ASP A 63 -1.94 24.84 6.50
C ASP A 63 -3.19 25.61 6.04
N ASP A 64 -3.31 26.87 6.46
CA ASP A 64 -4.48 27.70 6.19
C ASP A 64 -4.71 27.91 4.68
N ASP A 65 -3.64 28.13 3.91
CA ASP A 65 -3.72 28.31 2.45
C ASP A 65 -4.12 27.01 1.74
N GLN A 66 -3.63 25.86 2.23
CA GLN A 66 -4.04 24.52 1.78
C GLN A 66 -5.51 24.24 2.10
N TRP A 67 -5.95 24.59 3.32
CA TRP A 67 -7.36 24.45 3.71
C TRP A 67 -8.28 25.33 2.88
N GLU A 68 -7.88 26.54 2.49
CA GLU A 68 -8.67 27.37 1.58
C GLU A 68 -8.84 26.72 0.20
N ILE A 69 -7.82 26.05 -0.33
CA ILE A 69 -7.91 25.31 -1.59
C ILE A 69 -8.85 24.11 -1.44
N VAL A 70 -8.73 23.33 -0.37
CA VAL A 70 -9.62 22.21 -0.07
C VAL A 70 -11.07 22.69 0.09
N ARG A 71 -11.31 23.76 0.84
CA ARG A 71 -12.64 24.36 1.00
C ARG A 71 -13.21 24.88 -0.32
N ALA A 72 -12.38 25.45 -1.20
CA ALA A 72 -12.83 25.88 -2.52
C ALA A 72 -13.20 24.69 -3.43
N LEU A 73 -12.48 23.56 -3.32
CA LEU A 73 -12.78 22.30 -4.02
C LEU A 73 -14.13 21.73 -3.61
N GLU A 74 -14.38 21.62 -2.31
CA GLU A 74 -15.64 21.11 -1.77
C GLU A 74 -16.86 21.92 -2.26
N ASN A 75 -16.65 23.20 -2.58
CA ASN A 75 -17.69 24.11 -3.07
C ASN A 75 -17.81 24.17 -4.61
N ASN A 76 -17.15 23.28 -5.36
CA ASN A 76 -17.22 23.20 -6.83
C ASN A 76 -16.84 24.52 -7.56
N VAL A 77 -16.00 25.35 -6.94
CA VAL A 77 -15.53 26.60 -7.56
C VAL A 77 -14.41 26.24 -8.54
N GLN A 78 -14.63 26.50 -9.84
CA GLN A 78 -13.63 26.34 -10.90
C GLN A 78 -12.44 27.29 -10.68
N LEU A 79 -11.45 26.86 -9.90
CA LEU A 79 -10.13 27.48 -9.86
C LEU A 79 -9.28 26.84 -10.97
N GLY A 80 -8.55 27.68 -11.71
CA GLY A 80 -7.88 27.28 -12.94
C GLY A 80 -6.94 26.08 -12.76
N LYS A 81 -7.08 25.12 -13.68
CA LYS A 81 -6.28 23.90 -13.91
C LYS A 81 -4.81 24.02 -13.46
N ARG A 82 -4.46 23.42 -12.32
CA ARG A 82 -3.08 23.31 -11.82
C ARG A 82 -2.92 22.03 -11.04
N LYS A 83 -1.82 21.33 -11.25
CA LYS A 83 -1.68 19.92 -10.97
C LYS A 83 -0.29 19.70 -10.32
N ALA A 84 -0.25 19.15 -9.10
CA ALA A 84 0.64 19.51 -7.98
C ALA A 84 0.21 20.90 -7.49
N HIS A 85 0.81 21.46 -6.43
CA HIS A 85 1.06 22.88 -6.61
C HIS A 85 1.98 22.99 -7.83
N SER A 86 1.39 23.11 -9.03
CA SER A 86 2.09 23.54 -10.24
C SER A 86 2.68 24.93 -10.03
N ASP A 87 2.28 25.56 -8.92
CA ASP A 87 3.05 26.55 -8.24
C ASP A 87 4.37 25.96 -7.72
N LEU A 88 5.43 26.18 -8.50
CA LEU A 88 6.82 25.97 -8.10
C LEU A 88 7.15 26.52 -6.70
N SER A 89 6.33 27.44 -6.16
CA SER A 89 6.47 27.97 -4.80
C SER A 89 6.30 26.93 -3.68
N ARG A 90 5.74 25.75 -3.97
CA ARG A 90 5.57 24.67 -2.97
C ARG A 90 6.55 23.51 -3.09
N ARG A 91 7.57 23.66 -3.93
CA ARG A 91 8.73 22.77 -3.97
C ARG A 91 9.85 23.34 -3.14
N TRP A 92 10.70 22.46 -2.64
CA TRP A 92 11.93 22.89 -1.99
C TRP A 92 12.79 23.65 -3.00
N PRO A 93 13.16 24.92 -2.72
CA PRO A 93 13.98 25.71 -3.62
C PRO A 93 15.29 24.98 -3.94
N ASN A 94 15.67 24.97 -5.22
CA ASN A 94 16.88 24.30 -5.70
C ASN A 94 16.98 22.79 -5.38
N ALA A 95 15.86 22.14 -5.02
CA ALA A 95 15.86 20.76 -4.52
C ALA A 95 16.64 20.57 -3.20
N GLU A 96 16.94 21.67 -2.47
CA GLU A 96 17.65 21.64 -1.19
C GLU A 96 16.64 21.50 -0.05
N ILE A 97 16.80 20.46 0.76
CA ILE A 97 15.88 20.08 1.84
C ILE A 97 16.62 20.02 3.18
N PRO A 98 16.77 21.15 3.88
CA PRO A 98 17.30 21.15 5.24
C PRO A 98 16.34 20.41 6.18
N TYR A 99 16.88 19.60 7.10
CA TYR A 99 16.07 18.96 8.12
C TYR A 99 16.75 18.93 9.49
N TYR A 100 15.93 18.91 10.53
CA TYR A 100 16.32 18.84 11.94
C TYR A 100 15.46 17.80 12.64
N VAL A 101 16.10 16.92 13.41
CA VAL A 101 15.46 15.81 14.13
C VAL A 101 15.60 16.06 15.63
N ASP A 102 14.48 16.01 16.36
CA ASP A 102 14.50 16.08 17.83
C ASP A 102 15.25 14.87 18.41
N ALA A 103 15.96 15.08 19.53
CA ALA A 103 16.88 14.07 20.07
C ALA A 103 16.20 12.73 20.41
N ASP A 104 14.98 12.77 20.94
CA ASP A 104 14.20 11.57 21.27
C ASP A 104 13.80 10.76 20.02
N VAL A 105 13.57 11.45 18.90
CA VAL A 105 13.29 10.80 17.62
C VAL A 105 14.56 10.26 16.99
N GLU A 106 15.65 11.02 17.07
CA GLU A 106 16.97 10.58 16.59
C GLU A 106 17.40 9.28 17.29
N ASP A 107 17.25 9.20 18.61
CA ASP A 107 17.58 8.02 19.41
C ASP A 107 16.74 6.79 18.99
N ARG A 108 15.53 7.00 18.46
CA ARG A 108 14.58 5.93 18.14
C ARG A 108 14.59 5.50 16.68
N TYR A 109 14.70 6.45 15.75
CA TYR A 109 14.52 6.28 14.32
C TYR A 109 15.64 6.90 13.49
N GLY A 110 16.74 7.34 14.10
CA GLY A 110 17.83 8.04 13.39
C GLY A 110 18.40 7.26 12.20
N THR A 111 18.56 5.94 12.33
CA THR A 111 19.00 5.08 11.22
C THR A 111 17.95 5.00 10.12
N ASP A 112 16.67 4.81 10.46
CA ASP A 112 15.59 4.70 9.46
C ASP A 112 15.41 5.98 8.66
N ILE A 113 15.51 7.13 9.35
CA ILE A 113 15.49 8.44 8.71
C ILE A 113 16.69 8.59 7.78
N ALA A 114 17.89 8.18 8.21
CA ALA A 114 19.09 8.25 7.39
C ALA A 114 18.99 7.34 6.15
N ASP A 115 18.42 6.15 6.29
CA ASP A 115 18.22 5.20 5.19
C ASP A 115 17.21 5.75 4.17
N ALA A 116 16.05 6.26 4.63
CA ALA A 116 15.04 6.87 3.76
C ALA A 116 15.60 8.10 3.01
N VAL A 117 16.32 8.99 3.71
CA VAL A 117 16.98 10.15 3.10
C VAL A 117 18.00 9.69 2.05
N THR A 118 18.85 8.71 2.41
CA THR A 118 19.86 8.16 1.50
C THR A 118 19.22 7.57 0.25
N TYR A 119 18.08 6.88 0.38
CA TYR A 119 17.35 6.32 -0.74
C TYR A 119 16.87 7.40 -1.71
N TYR A 120 16.26 8.48 -1.20
CA TYR A 120 15.85 9.61 -2.03
C TYR A 120 17.05 10.29 -2.69
N GLU A 121 18.12 10.55 -1.93
CA GLU A 121 19.33 11.19 -2.46
C GLU A 121 20.02 10.32 -3.51
N GLN A 122 20.01 9.00 -3.42
CA GLN A 122 20.62 8.15 -4.43
C GLN A 122 19.84 8.16 -5.75
N ASN A 123 18.51 8.19 -5.66
CA ASN A 123 17.62 7.99 -6.81
C ASN A 123 17.08 9.30 -7.41
N THR A 124 17.35 10.45 -6.80
CA THR A 124 16.87 11.76 -7.23
C THR A 124 17.95 12.84 -7.12
N CYS A 125 17.65 14.05 -7.58
CA CYS A 125 18.50 15.24 -7.40
C CYS A 125 18.22 16.02 -6.10
N LEU A 126 17.37 15.51 -5.22
CA LEU A 126 17.14 16.13 -3.92
C LEU A 126 18.42 16.09 -3.08
N ASP A 127 18.68 17.17 -2.35
CA ASP A 127 19.85 17.35 -1.48
C ASP A 127 19.38 17.59 -0.04
N PHE A 128 19.48 16.57 0.80
CA PHE A 128 19.02 16.61 2.18
C PHE A 128 20.14 17.01 3.13
N THR A 129 20.05 18.21 3.70
CA THR A 129 21.05 18.68 4.66
C THR A 129 20.56 18.49 6.10
N LYS A 130 21.16 17.53 6.82
CA LYS A 130 20.91 17.36 8.26
C LYS A 130 21.56 18.48 9.06
N HIS A 131 20.78 19.13 9.92
CA HIS A 131 21.29 20.09 10.89
C HIS A 131 21.28 19.52 12.31
N THR A 132 22.31 19.86 13.10
CA THR A 132 22.41 19.51 14.53
C THR A 132 21.65 20.47 15.44
N SER A 133 21.12 21.56 14.88
CA SER A 133 20.30 22.56 15.56
C SER A 133 19.29 23.16 14.59
N VAL A 134 18.23 23.77 15.12
CA VAL A 134 17.15 24.40 14.34
C VAL A 134 17.73 25.41 13.31
N PRO A 135 17.52 25.19 12.00
CA PRO A 135 17.96 26.10 10.95
C PRO A 135 17.22 27.45 10.97
N SER A 136 17.85 28.50 10.44
CA SER A 136 17.23 29.84 10.30
C SER A 136 16.35 30.01 9.04
N GLY A 137 16.54 29.10 8.07
CA GLY A 137 15.82 29.04 6.80
C GLY A 137 14.61 28.10 6.85
N GLY A 138 14.13 27.71 5.67
CA GLY A 138 13.10 26.68 5.53
C GLY A 138 13.67 25.29 5.86
N TYR A 139 12.99 24.48 6.67
CA TYR A 139 13.44 23.12 7.01
C TYR A 139 12.30 22.17 7.40
N ILE A 140 12.56 20.87 7.30
CA ILE A 140 11.72 19.80 7.88
C ILE A 140 12.10 19.63 9.34
N HIS A 141 11.15 19.85 10.24
CA HIS A 141 11.27 19.54 11.67
C HIS A 141 10.63 18.18 11.94
N VAL A 142 11.47 17.18 12.15
CA VAL A 142 11.08 15.82 12.53
C VAL A 142 11.00 15.73 14.04
N LYS A 143 9.82 15.40 14.56
CA LYS A 143 9.57 15.34 16.00
C LYS A 143 8.63 14.20 16.39
N SER A 144 8.58 13.87 17.68
CA SER A 144 7.68 12.84 18.19
C SER A 144 6.22 13.29 18.11
N GLY A 145 5.32 12.34 17.86
CA GLY A 145 3.88 12.58 17.81
C GLY A 145 3.04 11.33 18.06
N THR A 146 1.74 11.55 18.23
CA THR A 146 0.74 10.47 18.15
C THR A 146 0.44 10.22 16.68
N GLY A 147 0.58 8.97 16.22
CA GLY A 147 0.49 8.63 14.81
C GLY A 147 1.59 9.27 13.96
N CYS A 148 1.48 9.12 12.65
CA CYS A 148 2.47 9.63 11.70
C CYS A 148 1.82 10.53 10.68
N SER A 149 2.45 11.67 10.48
CA SER A 149 1.88 12.74 9.68
C SER A 149 2.93 13.74 9.26
N SER A 150 2.71 14.37 8.13
CA SER A 150 3.60 15.35 7.56
C SER A 150 2.81 16.46 6.89
N LYS A 151 3.38 17.66 6.81
CA LYS A 151 2.79 18.67 5.91
C LYS A 151 3.23 18.38 4.48
N VAL A 152 2.45 18.83 3.51
CA VAL A 152 2.74 18.58 2.10
C VAL A 152 3.51 19.75 1.46
N GLY A 153 4.75 19.48 1.06
CA GLY A 153 5.59 20.39 0.29
C GLY A 153 6.12 21.62 1.04
N TYR A 154 6.94 22.40 0.34
CA TYR A 154 7.54 23.62 0.89
C TYR A 154 6.52 24.75 1.05
N LEU A 155 6.64 25.53 2.13
CA LEU A 155 5.72 26.62 2.42
C LEU A 155 6.50 27.93 2.63
N ASN A 156 6.48 28.82 1.63
CA ASN A 156 7.18 30.10 1.69
C ASN A 156 6.77 30.98 2.89
N SER A 157 5.52 30.89 3.34
CA SER A 157 4.95 31.66 4.45
C SER A 157 5.28 31.07 5.83
N LYS A 158 5.61 29.78 5.91
CA LYS A 158 5.96 29.06 7.14
C LYS A 158 7.23 28.25 6.92
N ARG A 159 8.36 28.75 7.42
CA ARG A 159 9.71 28.16 7.27
C ARG A 159 9.89 26.78 7.92
N THR A 160 8.87 26.22 8.55
CA THR A 160 8.95 24.92 9.22
C THR A 160 7.86 23.98 8.74
N LEU A 161 8.29 22.87 8.14
CA LEU A 161 7.48 21.72 7.77
C LEU A 161 7.55 20.72 8.91
N THR A 162 6.43 20.47 9.59
CA THR A 162 6.42 19.51 10.70
C THR A 162 6.14 18.12 10.18
N LEU A 163 7.04 17.19 10.52
CA LEU A 163 6.88 15.75 10.31
C LEU A 163 6.85 15.09 11.69
N LYS A 164 5.76 14.39 12.00
CA LYS A 164 5.56 13.71 13.28
C LYS A 164 5.75 12.22 13.10
N LEU A 165 6.55 11.61 13.98
CA LEU A 165 6.75 10.17 14.03
C LEU A 165 6.29 9.62 15.38
N GLY A 166 5.25 8.79 15.34
CA GLY A 166 4.84 7.88 16.39
C GLY A 166 5.42 6.47 16.16
N SER A 167 4.67 5.43 16.50
CA SER A 167 5.08 4.02 16.32
C SER A 167 4.86 3.52 14.88
N CYS A 168 5.50 4.14 13.87
CA CYS A 168 5.25 3.90 12.44
C CYS A 168 6.54 3.81 11.59
N ARG A 169 7.54 3.07 12.05
CA ARG A 169 8.87 3.01 11.42
C ARG A 169 8.83 2.86 9.89
N SER A 170 7.92 2.02 9.36
CA SER A 170 7.74 1.78 7.93
C SER A 170 7.18 2.97 7.14
N ALA A 171 6.46 3.90 7.78
CA ALA A 171 5.89 5.07 7.12
C ALA A 171 6.91 6.22 6.97
N ILE A 172 8.13 6.11 7.49
CA ILE A 172 9.13 7.19 7.42
C ILE A 172 9.36 7.67 5.98
N PRO A 173 9.61 6.78 4.98
CA PRO A 173 9.77 7.22 3.59
C PRO A 173 8.52 7.94 3.07
N HIS A 174 7.32 7.41 3.34
CA HIS A 174 6.04 8.02 2.99
C HIS A 174 5.91 9.45 3.53
N GLU A 175 6.20 9.68 4.81
CA GLU A 175 6.10 11.01 5.43
C GLU A 175 7.10 12.02 4.85
N PHE A 176 8.30 11.55 4.48
CA PHE A 176 9.26 12.34 3.72
C PHE A 176 8.75 12.63 2.30
N GLY A 177 8.07 11.68 1.65
CA GLY A 177 7.37 11.88 0.39
C GLY A 177 6.37 13.06 0.45
N HIS A 178 5.53 13.11 1.49
CA HIS A 178 4.67 14.27 1.73
C HIS A 178 5.47 15.56 1.88
N ALA A 179 6.54 15.54 2.68
CA ALA A 179 7.38 16.71 2.90
C ALA A 179 8.05 17.21 1.60
N ILE A 180 8.41 16.31 0.68
CA ILE A 180 8.92 16.60 -0.66
C ILE A 180 7.84 17.25 -1.55
N GLY A 181 6.58 16.89 -1.33
CA GLY A 181 5.41 17.48 -2.00
C GLY A 181 4.42 16.48 -2.59
N PHE A 182 4.47 15.21 -2.20
CA PHE A 182 3.55 14.19 -2.68
C PHE A 182 2.22 14.23 -1.93
N GLN A 183 1.17 13.89 -2.67
CA GLN A 183 -0.15 13.57 -2.17
C GLN A 183 -0.35 12.06 -2.32
N HIS A 184 -1.44 11.52 -1.78
CA HIS A 184 -1.72 10.10 -1.98
C HIS A 184 -2.02 9.74 -3.43
N GLU A 185 -1.64 8.52 -3.82
CA GLU A 185 -1.88 7.97 -5.16
C GLU A 185 -3.38 7.76 -5.42
N HIS A 186 -4.12 7.29 -4.41
CA HIS A 186 -5.55 6.96 -4.51
C HIS A 186 -6.49 8.17 -4.60
N VAL A 187 -5.96 9.39 -4.48
CA VAL A 187 -6.71 10.64 -4.67
C VAL A 187 -6.39 11.34 -5.98
N ARG A 188 -5.58 10.69 -6.84
CA ARG A 188 -5.33 11.19 -8.18
C ARG A 188 -6.63 11.41 -8.96
N PRO A 189 -6.69 12.43 -9.84
CA PRO A 189 -7.89 12.76 -10.60
C PRO A 189 -8.30 11.70 -11.63
N ASP A 190 -7.40 10.77 -11.98
CA ASP A 190 -7.65 9.62 -12.86
C ASP A 190 -7.92 8.31 -12.11
N ARG A 191 -7.93 8.32 -10.76
CA ARG A 191 -7.99 7.09 -9.94
C ARG A 191 -9.22 6.22 -10.19
N ASP A 192 -10.36 6.80 -10.54
CA ASP A 192 -11.61 6.04 -10.81
C ASP A 192 -11.52 5.15 -12.07
N SER A 193 -10.44 5.24 -12.86
CA SER A 193 -10.14 4.30 -13.95
C SER A 193 -9.43 3.02 -13.46
N TYR A 194 -8.90 3.04 -12.23
CA TYR A 194 -8.01 2.03 -11.66
C TYR A 194 -8.56 1.41 -10.38
N VAL A 195 -9.23 2.21 -9.54
CA VAL A 195 -9.84 1.77 -8.28
C VAL A 195 -11.23 2.36 -8.12
N SER A 196 -12.05 1.72 -7.28
CA SER A 196 -13.37 2.16 -6.88
C SER A 196 -13.47 2.26 -5.36
N VAL A 197 -14.15 3.31 -4.89
CA VAL A 197 -14.39 3.55 -3.47
C VAL A 197 -15.73 2.95 -3.05
N ARG A 198 -15.69 2.08 -2.05
CA ARG A 198 -16.87 1.50 -1.39
C ARG A 198 -17.33 2.38 -0.24
N TRP A 199 -18.03 3.46 -0.57
CA TRP A 199 -18.44 4.50 0.39
C TRP A 199 -19.16 3.99 1.64
N ASN A 200 -19.99 2.95 1.51
CA ASN A 200 -20.72 2.35 2.64
C ASN A 200 -19.83 1.59 3.64
N ASN A 201 -18.58 1.31 3.27
CA ASN A 201 -17.61 0.62 4.11
C ASN A 201 -16.71 1.61 4.88
N ILE A 202 -16.81 2.91 4.63
CA ILE A 202 -15.97 3.93 5.27
C ILE A 202 -16.56 4.32 6.63
N LEU A 203 -15.71 4.48 7.64
CA LEU A 203 -16.06 5.02 8.95
C LEU A 203 -16.77 6.38 8.81
N SER A 204 -17.86 6.57 9.56
CA SER A 204 -18.61 7.82 9.54
C SER A 204 -17.70 9.01 9.89
N GLY A 205 -17.72 10.07 9.06
CA GLY A 205 -16.88 11.25 9.21
C GLY A 205 -15.58 11.23 8.40
N TYR A 206 -15.23 10.12 7.76
CA TYR A 206 -13.95 9.95 7.03
C TYR A 206 -14.09 9.89 5.51
N SER A 207 -15.28 10.09 4.95
CA SER A 207 -15.48 10.06 3.49
C SER A 207 -14.62 11.09 2.75
N SER A 208 -14.32 12.24 3.37
CA SER A 208 -13.47 13.26 2.77
C SER A 208 -12.04 12.76 2.48
N ALA A 209 -11.56 11.74 3.21
CA ALA A 209 -10.24 11.15 2.99
C ALA A 209 -10.07 10.53 1.59
N PHE A 210 -11.17 10.16 0.93
CA PHE A 210 -11.17 9.53 -0.39
C PHE A 210 -11.55 10.49 -1.53
N THR A 211 -11.67 11.78 -1.22
CA THR A 211 -12.02 12.81 -2.21
C THR A 211 -10.89 12.98 -3.20
N LEU A 212 -11.22 13.00 -4.50
CA LEU A 212 -10.25 13.26 -5.56
C LEU A 212 -9.64 14.65 -5.38
N ASP A 213 -8.33 14.73 -5.47
CA ASP A 213 -7.63 15.99 -5.60
C ASP A 213 -7.46 16.33 -7.08
N THR A 214 -8.38 17.15 -7.58
CA THR A 214 -8.40 17.59 -8.98
C THR A 214 -7.21 18.47 -9.36
N TYR A 215 -6.41 18.89 -8.38
CA TYR A 215 -5.24 19.72 -8.53
C TYR A 215 -3.90 18.97 -8.38
N ILE A 216 -3.86 17.65 -8.65
CA ILE A 216 -2.62 16.85 -8.73
C ILE A 216 -2.18 16.56 -10.19
N SER A 217 -0.88 16.74 -10.49
CA SER A 217 -0.24 16.39 -11.76
C SER A 217 0.33 15.02 -11.64
N THR A 218 -0.07 14.19 -12.58
CA THR A 218 0.46 12.85 -12.74
C THR A 218 1.81 12.88 -13.45
N TYR A 219 2.20 14.00 -14.10
CA TYR A 219 3.38 14.09 -14.97
C TYR A 219 3.43 12.97 -16.03
N ASP A 220 2.25 12.51 -16.45
CA ASP A 220 2.06 11.34 -17.32
C ASP A 220 2.72 10.05 -16.77
N VAL A 221 2.97 10.00 -15.46
CA VAL A 221 3.33 8.77 -14.75
C VAL A 221 2.05 7.94 -14.58
N PRO A 222 2.07 6.64 -14.99
CA PRO A 222 0.95 5.74 -14.81
C PRO A 222 0.50 5.64 -13.35
N TYR A 223 -0.74 5.18 -13.14
CA TYR A 223 -1.23 4.86 -11.80
C TYR A 223 -0.48 3.66 -11.24
N ASP A 224 -0.03 3.74 -9.99
CA ASP A 224 0.77 2.69 -9.37
C ASP A 224 0.13 2.17 -8.08
N TYR A 225 -0.46 0.98 -8.15
CA TYR A 225 -1.06 0.32 -6.98
C TYR A 225 -0.04 0.08 -5.86
N LYS A 226 1.23 -0.15 -6.22
CA LYS A 226 2.34 -0.45 -5.29
C LYS A 226 2.99 0.81 -4.70
N SER A 227 2.51 2.00 -5.04
CA SER A 227 3.12 3.24 -4.52
C SER A 227 3.07 3.25 -2.99
N CYS A 228 4.15 3.70 -2.35
CA CYS A 228 4.14 3.91 -0.90
C CYS A 228 3.13 4.98 -0.48
N MET A 229 2.67 5.82 -1.41
CA MET A 229 1.63 6.83 -1.20
C MET A 229 0.22 6.31 -1.49
N HIS A 230 0.06 5.02 -1.80
CA HIS A 230 -1.24 4.41 -2.01
C HIS A 230 -1.79 3.86 -0.69
N TYR A 231 -3.08 4.10 -0.40
CA TYR A 231 -3.72 3.47 0.75
C TYR A 231 -3.87 1.96 0.56
N GLU A 232 -3.79 1.23 1.67
CA GLU A 232 -4.21 -0.15 1.74
C GLU A 232 -5.73 -0.29 1.46
N PRO A 233 -6.18 -1.47 1.00
CA PRO A 233 -7.59 -1.74 0.71
C PRO A 233 -8.60 -1.41 1.81
N THR A 234 -8.21 -1.52 3.09
CA THR A 234 -9.07 -1.45 4.26
C THR A 234 -8.94 -0.14 5.03
N ALA A 235 -8.20 0.84 4.49
CA ALA A 235 -8.01 2.15 5.10
C ALA A 235 -9.36 2.76 5.49
N PHE A 236 -9.49 3.25 6.73
CA PHE A 236 -10.72 3.84 7.29
C PHE A 236 -11.97 2.94 7.23
N SER A 237 -11.80 1.62 7.16
CA SER A 237 -12.93 0.69 7.12
C SER A 237 -13.68 0.60 8.44
N VAL A 238 -15.01 0.44 8.36
CA VAL A 238 -15.87 0.06 9.50
C VAL A 238 -15.61 -1.36 10.01
N ASP A 239 -14.97 -2.20 9.19
CA ASP A 239 -14.58 -3.58 9.51
C ASP A 239 -13.36 -3.96 8.64
N THR A 240 -12.16 -3.75 9.18
CA THR A 240 -10.91 -4.02 8.47
C THR A 240 -10.68 -5.51 8.19
N THR A 241 -11.44 -6.41 8.82
CA THR A 241 -11.31 -7.85 8.60
C THR A 241 -12.10 -8.34 7.40
N ASN A 242 -13.16 -7.65 6.98
CA ASN A 242 -14.03 -8.14 5.89
C ASN A 242 -14.49 -7.08 4.90
N LYS A 243 -14.17 -5.79 5.10
CA LYS A 243 -14.70 -4.71 4.27
C LYS A 243 -13.60 -3.82 3.75
N ALA A 244 -13.19 -4.06 2.51
CA ALA A 244 -12.36 -3.09 1.79
C ALA A 244 -13.14 -1.79 1.52
N THR A 245 -12.48 -0.65 1.68
CA THR A 245 -12.96 0.69 1.29
C THR A 245 -12.49 1.08 -0.10
N LEU A 246 -11.32 0.60 -0.53
CA LEU A 246 -10.78 0.74 -1.87
C LEU A 246 -10.62 -0.64 -2.51
N VAL A 247 -11.07 -0.77 -3.76
CA VAL A 247 -10.89 -2.00 -4.55
C VAL A 247 -10.44 -1.65 -5.96
N THR A 248 -9.58 -2.46 -6.56
CA THR A 248 -9.17 -2.28 -7.97
C THR A 248 -10.33 -2.50 -8.94
N THR A 249 -10.21 -1.99 -10.17
CA THR A 249 -11.16 -2.32 -11.25
C THR A 249 -10.94 -3.73 -11.78
N ASN A 250 -9.71 -4.23 -11.70
CA ASN A 250 -9.32 -5.61 -12.01
C ASN A 250 -8.94 -6.35 -10.72
N PRO A 251 -9.67 -7.41 -10.32
CA PRO A 251 -9.40 -8.17 -9.09
C PRO A 251 -7.97 -8.74 -8.96
N LEU A 252 -7.28 -8.96 -10.08
CA LEU A 252 -5.89 -9.45 -10.09
C LEU A 252 -4.88 -8.43 -9.57
N ASP A 253 -5.21 -7.14 -9.64
CA ASP A 253 -4.30 -6.05 -9.24
C ASP A 253 -4.44 -5.70 -7.75
N MET A 254 -5.45 -6.29 -7.08
CA MET A 254 -5.77 -6.00 -5.68
C MET A 254 -4.62 -6.29 -4.71
N VAL A 255 -3.81 -7.28 -5.04
CA VAL A 255 -2.68 -7.76 -4.22
C VAL A 255 -1.51 -6.79 -4.21
N ASP A 256 -1.47 -5.90 -5.19
CA ASP A 256 -0.40 -4.94 -5.35
C ASP A 256 -0.68 -3.63 -4.59
N MET A 257 -1.89 -3.45 -4.04
CA MET A 257 -2.33 -2.20 -3.44
C MET A 257 -1.70 -1.92 -2.07
N GLY A 258 -0.97 -0.80 -1.94
CA GLY A 258 -0.54 -0.27 -0.65
C GLY A 258 0.41 -1.18 0.13
N ILE A 259 1.17 -2.02 -0.59
CA ILE A 259 2.07 -3.02 0.01
C ILE A 259 3.50 -2.53 0.25
N SER A 260 3.87 -1.37 -0.32
CA SER A 260 5.25 -0.90 -0.31
C SER A 260 5.46 0.16 0.77
N ASP A 261 6.40 -0.09 1.67
CA ASP A 261 6.85 0.90 2.67
C ASP A 261 7.78 1.95 2.06
N ASP A 262 8.54 1.56 1.03
CA ASP A 262 9.53 2.39 0.35
C ASP A 262 9.02 2.94 -0.99
N PRO A 263 9.52 4.10 -1.45
CA PRO A 263 9.13 4.65 -2.74
C PRO A 263 9.56 3.74 -3.88
N ASN A 264 8.65 3.46 -4.80
CA ASN A 264 8.92 2.56 -5.91
C ASN A 264 9.38 3.32 -7.17
N PHE A 265 9.51 2.61 -8.30
CA PHE A 265 9.94 3.20 -9.57
C PHE A 265 9.11 4.42 -9.99
N SER A 266 7.78 4.34 -9.86
CA SER A 266 6.86 5.41 -10.27
C SER A 266 6.97 6.62 -9.34
N ASP A 267 7.11 6.38 -8.04
CA ASP A 267 7.33 7.43 -7.04
C ASP A 267 8.62 8.20 -7.35
N ILE A 268 9.74 7.50 -7.53
CA ILE A 268 11.03 8.12 -7.85
C ILE A 268 11.00 8.83 -9.21
N LYS A 269 10.37 8.23 -10.23
CA LYS A 269 10.18 8.86 -11.54
C LYS A 269 9.43 10.18 -11.39
N LEU A 270 8.35 10.20 -10.60
CA LEU A 270 7.55 11.39 -10.36
C LEU A 270 8.38 12.49 -9.67
N ILE A 271 9.23 12.16 -8.68
CA ILE A 271 10.14 13.15 -8.05
C ILE A 271 11.11 13.73 -9.09
N ASN A 272 11.74 12.88 -9.90
CA ASN A 272 12.71 13.33 -10.91
C ASN A 272 12.07 14.26 -11.94
N LEU A 273 10.85 13.98 -12.39
CA LEU A 273 10.08 14.85 -13.28
C LEU A 273 9.65 16.14 -12.59
N MET A 274 9.21 16.05 -11.33
CA MET A 274 8.83 17.22 -10.54
C MET A 274 10.03 18.15 -10.38
N TYR A 275 11.15 17.68 -9.85
CA TYR A 275 12.32 18.53 -9.60
C TYR A 275 13.21 18.75 -10.83
N SER A 276 12.81 18.23 -11.99
CA SER A 276 13.56 18.36 -13.25
C SER A 276 15.02 17.91 -13.10
N CYS A 277 15.22 16.77 -12.45
CA CYS A 277 16.55 16.30 -12.05
C CYS A 277 17.51 16.04 -13.22
N ASN A 278 16.98 15.88 -14.43
CA ASN A 278 17.75 15.76 -15.66
C ASN A 278 18.01 17.12 -16.35
N SER A 279 17.78 18.26 -15.69
CA SER A 279 17.88 19.59 -16.34
C SER A 279 19.29 19.93 -16.85
N SER A 280 20.33 19.31 -16.27
CA SER A 280 21.71 19.43 -16.71
C SER A 280 22.07 18.48 -17.85
N CYS A 281 21.19 17.53 -18.17
CA CYS A 281 21.43 16.47 -19.14
C CYS A 281 21.07 16.90 -20.56
N THR A 282 21.73 16.28 -21.54
CA THR A 282 21.22 16.30 -22.90
C THR A 282 20.02 15.36 -22.97
N ALA A 283 18.87 15.92 -23.37
CA ALA A 283 17.62 15.19 -23.44
C ALA A 283 17.78 13.90 -24.26
N THR A 284 17.47 12.77 -23.62
CA THR A 284 17.53 11.44 -24.21
C THR A 284 16.17 10.77 -24.07
N THR A 285 15.75 10.04 -25.10
CA THR A 285 14.50 9.28 -25.07
C THR A 285 14.72 7.96 -24.35
N CYS A 286 14.00 7.75 -23.25
CA CYS A 286 13.90 6.46 -22.57
C CYS A 286 12.59 5.80 -22.98
N ASN A 287 12.65 4.63 -23.62
CA ASN A 287 11.49 3.94 -24.17
C ASN A 287 10.67 3.23 -23.07
N ASN A 288 9.48 2.75 -23.45
CA ASN A 288 8.63 1.87 -22.63
C ASN A 288 8.33 2.39 -21.23
N GLY A 289 8.21 3.71 -21.07
CA GLY A 289 7.91 4.34 -19.78
C GLY A 289 9.13 4.62 -18.89
N GLY A 290 10.35 4.39 -19.38
CA GLY A 290 11.58 4.83 -18.72
C GLY A 290 11.69 6.36 -18.59
N TYR A 291 12.63 6.82 -17.77
CA TYR A 291 12.96 8.24 -17.62
C TYR A 291 14.46 8.45 -17.46
N GLN A 292 14.94 9.65 -17.76
CA GLN A 292 16.35 10.01 -17.58
C GLN A 292 16.56 10.53 -16.15
N ASP A 293 17.51 9.96 -15.43
CA ASP A 293 17.82 10.35 -14.06
C ASP A 293 18.78 11.56 -13.97
N LYS A 294 19.16 11.91 -12.74
CA LYS A 294 20.18 12.94 -12.45
C LYS A 294 21.59 12.63 -12.98
N THR A 295 21.88 11.37 -13.31
CA THR A 295 23.18 10.95 -13.87
C THR A 295 23.15 10.90 -15.40
N CYS A 296 22.05 11.36 -16.01
CA CYS A 296 21.80 11.39 -17.44
C CYS A 296 21.62 10.01 -18.08
N ASN A 297 21.36 8.97 -17.29
CA ASN A 297 21.11 7.61 -17.76
C ASN A 297 19.60 7.29 -17.74
N CYS A 298 19.16 6.41 -18.63
CA CYS A 298 17.79 5.91 -18.56
C CYS A 298 17.63 4.91 -17.42
N VAL A 299 16.63 5.14 -16.59
CA VAL A 299 16.14 4.20 -15.58
C VAL A 299 14.90 3.53 -16.17
N CYS A 300 14.91 2.21 -16.20
CA CYS A 300 13.89 1.41 -16.87
C CYS A 300 12.88 0.85 -15.88
N PRO A 301 11.58 0.84 -16.25
CA PRO A 301 10.57 0.18 -15.45
C PRO A 301 10.76 -1.34 -15.49
N GLU A 302 10.05 -2.02 -14.58
CA GLU A 302 10.00 -3.48 -14.54
C GLU A 302 9.62 -4.07 -15.91
N GLY A 303 10.32 -5.15 -16.30
CA GLY A 303 10.16 -5.80 -17.61
C GLY A 303 11.02 -5.19 -18.73
N TRP A 304 11.78 -4.13 -18.47
CA TRP A 304 12.63 -3.46 -19.46
C TRP A 304 14.05 -3.20 -18.97
N THR A 305 15.00 -3.22 -19.89
CA THR A 305 16.42 -2.97 -19.61
C THR A 305 17.13 -2.35 -20.83
N GLY A 306 18.43 -2.12 -20.68
CA GLY A 306 19.29 -1.48 -21.67
C GLY A 306 19.43 0.02 -21.45
N SER A 307 20.32 0.66 -22.19
CA SER A 307 20.66 2.08 -22.04
C SER A 307 19.51 3.04 -22.39
N ASP A 308 18.48 2.55 -23.09
CA ASP A 308 17.31 3.31 -23.54
C ASP A 308 15.99 2.60 -23.24
N CYS A 309 16.00 1.56 -22.39
CA CYS A 309 14.83 0.76 -22.02
C CYS A 309 14.11 0.07 -23.20
N SER A 310 14.80 -0.17 -24.32
CA SER A 310 14.22 -0.84 -25.49
C SER A 310 14.23 -2.37 -25.41
N THR A 311 15.00 -2.96 -24.49
CA THR A 311 15.17 -4.41 -24.40
C THR A 311 14.20 -4.98 -23.37
N SER A 312 13.29 -5.85 -23.81
CA SER A 312 12.38 -6.56 -22.90
C SER A 312 13.13 -7.61 -22.08
N VAL A 313 12.81 -7.70 -20.80
CA VAL A 313 13.27 -8.76 -19.90
C VAL A 313 12.09 -9.68 -19.61
N THR A 314 12.32 -10.98 -19.65
CA THR A 314 11.34 -11.95 -19.17
C THR A 314 11.26 -11.83 -17.65
N LEU A 315 10.13 -11.34 -17.15
CA LEU A 315 9.84 -11.32 -15.72
C LEU A 315 9.57 -12.73 -15.22
N PRO A 316 9.75 -13.00 -13.91
CA PRO A 316 9.18 -14.17 -13.28
C PRO A 316 7.70 -14.31 -13.66
N ASP A 317 7.22 -15.55 -13.80
CA ASP A 317 5.81 -15.77 -14.09
C ASP A 317 4.98 -15.29 -12.89
N ASP A 318 4.31 -14.15 -13.03
CA ASP A 318 3.46 -13.57 -11.98
C ASP A 318 2.20 -14.42 -11.71
N CYS A 319 2.01 -15.55 -12.40
CA CYS A 319 0.93 -16.53 -12.28
C CYS A 319 -0.49 -15.96 -12.05
N LYS A 320 -0.74 -14.73 -12.52
CA LYS A 320 -2.01 -14.02 -12.58
C LYS A 320 -2.67 -14.29 -13.93
N ASN A 321 -3.85 -14.92 -13.92
CA ASN A 321 -4.51 -15.42 -15.12
C ASN A 321 -5.98 -14.99 -15.17
N THR A 322 -6.45 -14.55 -16.35
CA THR A 322 -7.88 -14.30 -16.62
C THR A 322 -8.44 -15.37 -17.56
N ILE A 323 -9.54 -16.01 -17.16
CA ILE A 323 -10.17 -17.11 -17.89
C ILE A 323 -11.60 -16.71 -18.26
N THR A 324 -11.90 -16.61 -19.55
CA THR A 324 -13.18 -16.07 -20.05
C THR A 324 -14.06 -17.09 -20.79
N GLY A 325 -13.68 -18.36 -20.87
CA GLY A 325 -14.54 -19.38 -21.48
C GLY A 325 -13.95 -20.78 -21.51
N GLY A 326 -14.77 -21.73 -21.92
CA GLY A 326 -14.36 -23.12 -22.14
C GLY A 326 -14.27 -23.94 -20.86
N SER A 327 -13.43 -24.96 -20.91
CA SER A 327 -13.15 -25.85 -19.79
C SER A 327 -11.71 -26.33 -19.87
N GLY A 328 -11.10 -26.61 -18.73
CA GLY A 328 -9.73 -27.11 -18.68
C GLY A 328 -9.30 -27.52 -17.28
N ASP A 329 -8.03 -27.84 -17.17
CA ASP A 329 -7.37 -28.22 -15.94
C ASP A 329 -6.32 -27.18 -15.57
N ILE A 330 -6.21 -26.85 -14.29
CA ILE A 330 -5.19 -25.96 -13.74
C ILE A 330 -4.54 -26.65 -12.56
N THR A 331 -3.24 -26.48 -12.44
CA THR A 331 -2.43 -27.03 -11.35
C THR A 331 -1.64 -25.92 -10.69
N SER A 332 -1.33 -26.10 -9.41
CA SER A 332 -0.26 -25.35 -8.77
C SER A 332 1.06 -25.57 -9.52
N GLU A 333 1.99 -24.63 -9.39
CA GLU A 333 3.32 -24.76 -9.98
C GLU A 333 4.00 -26.06 -9.52
N ASN A 334 4.78 -26.67 -10.42
CA ASN A 334 5.50 -27.94 -10.22
C ASN A 334 4.64 -29.19 -9.97
N TYR A 335 3.32 -29.10 -9.89
CA TYR A 335 2.44 -30.25 -9.64
C TYR A 335 2.74 -31.43 -10.59
N PRO A 336 2.88 -32.68 -10.09
CA PRO A 336 2.57 -33.15 -8.73
C PRO A 336 3.74 -33.08 -7.74
N SER A 337 4.82 -32.37 -8.07
CA SER A 337 5.91 -32.05 -7.13
C SER A 337 5.55 -30.83 -6.28
N ASN A 338 6.39 -30.51 -5.29
CA ASN A 338 6.08 -29.43 -4.37
C ASN A 338 6.09 -28.05 -5.05
N TYR A 339 5.10 -27.22 -4.69
CA TYR A 339 5.04 -25.84 -5.15
C TYR A 339 6.20 -24.99 -4.58
N PRO A 340 6.63 -23.91 -5.27
CA PRO A 340 7.71 -23.05 -4.78
C PRO A 340 7.29 -22.25 -3.55
N LYS A 341 8.25 -21.65 -2.83
CA LYS A 341 7.97 -20.77 -1.68
C LYS A 341 7.86 -19.30 -2.09
N ASN A 342 7.23 -18.47 -1.26
CA ASN A 342 7.13 -17.01 -1.44
C ASN A 342 6.51 -16.59 -2.77
N HIS A 343 5.33 -17.09 -3.09
CA HIS A 343 4.65 -16.71 -4.33
C HIS A 343 3.14 -16.65 -4.14
N VAL A 344 2.50 -15.90 -5.03
CA VAL A 344 1.05 -15.70 -5.05
C VAL A 344 0.55 -15.93 -6.46
N CYS A 345 -0.36 -16.88 -6.65
CA CYS A 345 -1.02 -17.15 -7.92
C CYS A 345 -2.50 -16.84 -7.90
N GLN A 346 -3.02 -16.33 -9.01
CA GLN A 346 -4.39 -15.87 -9.10
C GLN A 346 -5.05 -16.32 -10.39
N TRP A 347 -6.25 -16.87 -10.29
CA TRP A 347 -7.08 -17.21 -11.45
C TRP A 347 -8.42 -16.50 -11.34
N TYR A 348 -8.59 -15.46 -12.15
CA TYR A 348 -9.84 -14.73 -12.30
C TYR A 348 -10.68 -15.36 -13.41
N ILE A 349 -11.71 -16.10 -13.01
CA ILE A 349 -12.61 -16.82 -13.90
C ILE A 349 -13.87 -16.00 -14.08
N LYS A 350 -14.21 -15.68 -15.33
CA LYS A 350 -15.28 -14.74 -15.67
C LYS A 350 -16.13 -15.27 -16.82
N GLY A 351 -17.44 -15.24 -16.66
CA GLY A 351 -18.36 -15.52 -17.76
C GLY A 351 -18.28 -14.47 -18.87
N THR A 352 -18.82 -14.77 -20.04
CA THR A 352 -18.99 -13.80 -21.14
C THR A 352 -20.40 -13.22 -21.20
N SER A 353 -21.36 -13.86 -20.54
CA SER A 353 -22.76 -13.42 -20.51
C SER A 353 -23.46 -13.81 -19.22
N ALA A 354 -24.50 -13.05 -18.86
CA ALA A 354 -25.41 -13.43 -17.79
C ALA A 354 -26.14 -14.73 -18.16
N GLY A 355 -26.42 -15.55 -17.15
CA GLY A 355 -27.04 -16.87 -17.28
C GLY A 355 -26.05 -18.03 -17.37
N GLN A 356 -24.75 -17.74 -17.58
CA GLN A 356 -23.72 -18.77 -17.51
C GLN A 356 -23.46 -19.24 -16.08
N THR A 357 -22.84 -20.42 -15.97
CA THR A 357 -22.38 -21.01 -14.72
C THR A 357 -20.89 -21.28 -14.82
N ILE A 358 -20.14 -20.75 -13.85
CA ILE A 358 -18.75 -21.12 -13.59
C ILE A 358 -18.78 -22.30 -12.62
N THR A 359 -18.10 -23.39 -12.98
CA THR A 359 -17.87 -24.54 -12.10
C THR A 359 -16.38 -24.78 -11.96
N VAL A 360 -15.89 -24.91 -10.72
CA VAL A 360 -14.52 -25.30 -10.40
C VAL A 360 -14.56 -26.52 -9.51
N THR A 361 -13.79 -27.55 -9.80
CA THR A 361 -13.71 -28.76 -8.97
C THR A 361 -12.26 -29.09 -8.66
N PHE A 362 -11.90 -29.03 -7.37
CA PHE A 362 -10.61 -29.49 -6.88
C PHE A 362 -10.57 -31.01 -6.86
N VAL A 363 -9.80 -31.60 -7.76
CA VAL A 363 -9.68 -33.07 -7.92
C VAL A 363 -8.52 -33.64 -7.09
N ASP A 364 -7.55 -32.80 -6.74
CA ASP A 364 -6.47 -33.11 -5.80
C ASP A 364 -6.09 -31.83 -5.05
N PHE A 365 -5.86 -31.92 -3.74
CA PHE A 365 -5.57 -30.77 -2.90
C PHE A 365 -4.80 -31.20 -1.65
N VAL A 366 -3.53 -30.80 -1.58
CA VAL A 366 -2.68 -30.99 -0.41
C VAL A 366 -1.76 -29.76 -0.30
N LEU A 367 -2.05 -28.92 0.69
CA LEU A 367 -1.22 -27.79 1.13
C LEU A 367 -0.64 -28.09 2.50
N GLU A 368 0.17 -27.16 3.01
CA GLU A 368 0.62 -27.17 4.40
C GLU A 368 -0.58 -27.24 5.37
N GLU A 369 -0.43 -28.02 6.45
CA GLU A 369 -1.46 -28.15 7.48
C GLU A 369 -1.60 -26.83 8.26
N PRO A 370 -2.80 -26.48 8.74
CA PRO A 370 -3.01 -25.25 9.48
C PRO A 370 -2.11 -25.19 10.72
N ASN A 371 -1.71 -23.98 11.11
CA ASN A 371 -1.00 -23.77 12.36
C ASN A 371 -1.73 -24.32 13.59
N SER A 372 -1.06 -24.27 14.73
CA SER A 372 -1.57 -24.76 16.02
C SER A 372 -2.93 -24.21 16.48
N SER A 373 -3.39 -23.09 15.92
CA SER A 373 -4.71 -22.51 16.19
C SER A 373 -5.80 -22.99 15.21
N GLY A 374 -5.46 -23.85 14.25
CA GLY A 374 -6.35 -24.33 13.20
C GLY A 374 -6.62 -23.31 12.09
N SER A 375 -5.83 -22.23 12.01
CA SER A 375 -5.99 -21.17 11.01
C SER A 375 -5.04 -21.38 9.83
N CYS A 376 -5.54 -21.20 8.61
CA CYS A 376 -4.73 -21.20 7.40
C CYS A 376 -4.18 -19.80 7.03
N LEU A 377 -4.62 -18.75 7.72
CA LEU A 377 -4.37 -17.34 7.33
C LEU A 377 -2.89 -16.91 7.43
N TYR A 378 -2.07 -17.70 8.11
CA TYR A 378 -0.66 -17.38 8.37
C TYR A 378 0.29 -18.39 7.71
N ASP A 379 -0.26 -19.34 6.94
CA ASP A 379 0.45 -20.44 6.29
C ASP A 379 0.02 -20.49 4.80
N ASP A 380 0.31 -21.58 4.09
CA ASP A 380 -0.11 -21.73 2.70
C ASP A 380 -1.63 -21.96 2.57
N PHE A 381 -2.30 -21.16 1.74
CA PHE A 381 -3.74 -21.28 1.57
C PHE A 381 -4.25 -20.97 0.17
N VAL A 382 -5.39 -21.59 -0.16
CA VAL A 382 -6.24 -21.19 -1.28
C VAL A 382 -7.48 -20.49 -0.74
N ALA A 383 -7.72 -19.27 -1.19
CA ALA A 383 -8.97 -18.55 -1.00
C ALA A 383 -9.83 -18.60 -2.26
N ILE A 384 -11.12 -18.88 -2.09
CA ILE A 384 -12.11 -18.87 -3.17
C ILE A 384 -13.11 -17.75 -2.92
N ARG A 385 -13.13 -16.79 -3.84
CA ARG A 385 -13.95 -15.59 -3.77
C ARG A 385 -15.01 -15.60 -4.85
N LYS A 386 -16.28 -15.54 -4.43
CA LYS A 386 -17.47 -15.64 -5.29
C LYS A 386 -18.37 -14.41 -5.19
N ASP A 387 -18.58 -13.93 -3.95
CA ASP A 387 -19.46 -12.79 -3.68
C ASP A 387 -18.68 -11.46 -3.73
N ASP A 388 -17.49 -11.45 -3.14
CA ASP A 388 -16.55 -10.32 -3.16
C ASP A 388 -15.20 -10.79 -3.67
N LEU A 389 -14.88 -10.46 -4.93
CA LEU A 389 -13.63 -10.88 -5.58
C LEU A 389 -12.39 -10.25 -4.94
N PHE A 390 -12.56 -9.13 -4.23
CA PHE A 390 -11.45 -8.28 -3.83
C PHE A 390 -10.96 -8.58 -2.42
N PHE A 391 -11.83 -9.09 -1.55
CA PHE A 391 -11.49 -9.28 -0.15
C PHE A 391 -12.28 -10.43 0.49
N GLY A 392 -11.64 -11.17 1.40
CA GLY A 392 -12.24 -12.31 2.09
C GLY A 392 -12.30 -13.58 1.23
N GLY A 393 -13.39 -14.34 1.36
CA GLY A 393 -13.61 -15.65 0.73
C GLY A 393 -13.44 -16.82 1.68
N ASP A 394 -13.84 -18.01 1.22
CA ASP A 394 -13.61 -19.25 1.96
C ASP A 394 -12.14 -19.64 1.79
N ILE A 395 -11.45 -19.95 2.89
CA ILE A 395 -10.01 -20.25 2.93
C ILE A 395 -9.78 -21.73 3.22
N TYR A 396 -8.86 -22.35 2.49
CA TYR A 396 -8.58 -23.77 2.53
C TYR A 396 -7.07 -24.04 2.60
N CYS A 397 -6.66 -24.95 3.46
CA CYS A 397 -5.28 -25.47 3.56
C CYS A 397 -5.28 -26.95 3.99
N GLY A 398 -4.10 -27.52 4.20
CA GLY A 398 -3.90 -28.93 4.53
C GLY A 398 -4.50 -29.85 3.47
N THR A 399 -5.23 -30.86 3.92
CA THR A 399 -5.98 -31.80 3.08
C THR A 399 -7.47 -31.47 2.95
N SER A 400 -7.90 -30.32 3.47
CA SER A 400 -9.30 -29.87 3.44
C SER A 400 -9.66 -29.28 2.08
N SER A 401 -9.92 -30.15 1.10
CA SER A 401 -10.24 -29.75 -0.27
C SER A 401 -11.48 -28.84 -0.35
N PRO A 402 -11.45 -27.78 -1.17
CA PRO A 402 -12.63 -26.95 -1.46
C PRO A 402 -13.76 -27.71 -2.17
N GLY A 403 -13.50 -28.89 -2.74
CA GLY A 403 -14.48 -29.65 -3.51
C GLY A 403 -14.95 -28.93 -4.77
N THR A 404 -16.24 -29.04 -5.08
CA THR A 404 -16.86 -28.35 -6.23
C THR A 404 -17.48 -27.02 -5.80
N GLN A 405 -17.05 -25.96 -6.45
CA GLN A 405 -17.53 -24.59 -6.29
C GLN A 405 -18.27 -24.15 -7.55
N THR A 406 -19.38 -23.45 -7.39
CA THR A 406 -20.17 -22.94 -8.52
C THR A 406 -20.59 -21.49 -8.30
N VAL A 407 -20.63 -20.73 -9.38
CA VAL A 407 -21.20 -19.37 -9.42
C VAL A 407 -22.06 -19.25 -10.66
N THR A 408 -23.29 -18.80 -10.47
CA THR A 408 -24.20 -18.45 -11.57
C THR A 408 -24.92 -17.15 -11.24
N SER A 409 -25.18 -16.35 -12.26
CA SER A 409 -25.95 -15.12 -12.12
C SER A 409 -26.76 -14.87 -13.39
N THR A 410 -28.06 -14.59 -13.24
CA THR A 410 -28.95 -14.25 -14.35
C THR A 410 -29.04 -12.74 -14.60
N SER A 411 -28.58 -11.92 -13.65
CA SER A 411 -28.63 -10.46 -13.70
C SER A 411 -27.29 -9.80 -14.02
N SER A 412 -26.18 -10.51 -13.81
CA SER A 412 -24.81 -10.04 -14.03
C SER A 412 -23.97 -11.15 -14.65
N ILE A 413 -22.79 -10.80 -15.16
CA ILE A 413 -21.79 -11.78 -15.55
C ILE A 413 -21.30 -12.50 -14.27
N PRO A 414 -21.33 -13.84 -14.20
CA PRO A 414 -20.78 -14.57 -13.06
C PRO A 414 -19.25 -14.46 -13.03
N GLU A 415 -18.69 -14.33 -11.84
CA GLU A 415 -17.27 -14.12 -11.61
C GLU A 415 -16.78 -14.92 -10.39
N MET A 416 -15.54 -15.40 -10.44
CA MET A 416 -14.88 -16.12 -9.35
C MET A 416 -13.39 -15.79 -9.37
N LEU A 417 -12.78 -15.57 -8.21
CA LEU A 417 -11.34 -15.46 -8.06
C LEU A 417 -10.83 -16.61 -7.18
N ILE A 418 -9.86 -17.36 -7.69
CA ILE A 418 -9.07 -18.30 -6.91
C ILE A 418 -7.74 -17.62 -6.62
N TYR A 419 -7.38 -17.56 -5.35
CA TYR A 419 -6.18 -16.90 -4.85
C TYR A 419 -5.36 -17.92 -4.07
N PHE A 420 -4.13 -18.18 -4.48
CA PHE A 420 -3.22 -19.11 -3.83
C PHE A 420 -2.02 -18.33 -3.31
N GLU A 421 -1.84 -18.32 -1.98
CA GLU A 421 -0.72 -17.67 -1.31
C GLU A 421 0.14 -18.72 -0.62
N VAL A 422 1.45 -18.58 -0.81
CA VAL A 422 2.47 -19.46 -0.24
C VAL A 422 3.49 -18.62 0.49
N ASP A 423 3.66 -18.91 1.76
CA ASP A 423 4.55 -18.16 2.62
C ASP A 423 6.04 -18.53 2.39
N GLY A 424 6.94 -17.92 3.16
CA GLY A 424 8.37 -18.22 3.10
C GLY A 424 8.85 -19.35 3.99
N ASN A 425 8.09 -19.70 5.02
CA ASN A 425 8.51 -20.64 6.07
C ASN A 425 7.90 -22.04 5.89
N SER A 426 7.07 -22.25 4.89
CA SER A 426 6.20 -23.40 4.70
C SER A 426 6.89 -24.74 4.49
N ASP A 427 6.30 -25.80 5.05
CA ASP A 427 6.54 -27.17 4.61
C ASP A 427 5.74 -27.46 3.34
N VAL A 428 6.22 -26.90 2.21
CA VAL A 428 5.57 -27.01 0.90
C VAL A 428 5.18 -28.45 0.54
N GLN A 429 3.96 -28.61 0.03
CA GLN A 429 3.38 -29.89 -0.37
C GLN A 429 3.21 -29.98 -1.88
N LYS A 430 2.66 -31.08 -2.40
CA LYS A 430 2.41 -31.29 -3.84
C LYS A 430 1.44 -30.28 -4.46
N GLY A 431 0.68 -29.54 -3.66
CA GLY A 431 -0.26 -28.53 -4.12
C GLY A 431 -1.59 -29.10 -4.58
N PHE A 432 -2.14 -28.57 -5.67
CA PHE A 432 -3.48 -28.90 -6.12
C PHE A 432 -3.60 -29.06 -7.63
N LYS A 433 -4.67 -29.74 -8.01
CA LYS A 433 -5.22 -29.73 -9.36
C LYS A 433 -6.71 -29.43 -9.27
N PHE A 434 -7.18 -28.44 -10.01
CA PHE A 434 -8.61 -28.20 -10.21
C PHE A 434 -8.98 -28.22 -11.69
N THR A 435 -10.21 -28.61 -11.97
CA THR A 435 -10.82 -28.47 -13.29
C THR A 435 -11.81 -27.32 -13.26
N TYR A 436 -11.96 -26.62 -14.38
CA TYR A 436 -12.94 -25.55 -14.52
C TYR A 436 -13.81 -25.75 -15.76
N SER A 437 -15.03 -25.21 -15.73
CA SER A 437 -15.90 -25.05 -16.90
C SER A 437 -16.73 -23.78 -16.78
N ILE A 438 -16.98 -23.14 -17.93
CA ILE A 438 -17.87 -21.98 -18.08
C ILE A 438 -18.90 -22.33 -19.15
N SER A 439 -20.16 -22.49 -18.74
CA SER A 439 -21.24 -22.97 -19.60
C SER A 439 -22.51 -22.15 -19.46
#